data_AF-A0A2A2W940-F1
#
_entry.id   AF-A0A2A2W940-F1
#
_cell.length_a   1.000
_cell.length_b   1.000
_cell.length_c   1.000
_cell.angle_alpha   90.00
_cell.angle_beta   90.00
_cell.angle_gamma   90.00
#
_symmetry.space_group_name_H-M   'P 1'
#
loop_
_entity.id
_entity.type
_entity.pdbx_description
1 polymer ?
#
loop_
_entity_poly.entity_id
_entity_poly.type
_entity_poly.pdbx_seq_one_letter_code
_entity_poly.pdbx_strand_id
1 'polypeptide(L)'
;MNMPLPKLASKLDGVHGSANSYVVGSVSYHGKSNQFKQRGSAPNFQGDVLTLCTCKHQMRSRKSADEWESNVWIAGFTSRTIHKNRHWLVYLAKVQWAYDSHCELWIDMNDKSRTAKAAHLHYLGDMFKPKTPYPKGKARHSAGRYYTPPCHSHRSSPNVNAWRKDIQYRHAVSSRRAALLRADPKRTFLWSEPLVYLTQKHCRDYAAWPTIRDLVDALE
;
A
#
# COMPACT_ATOMS: atom_id res chain seq x y z
N MET A 1 -3.99 -16.89 3.65
CA MET A 1 -2.70 -16.63 2.96
C MET A 1 -2.49 -17.71 1.89
N ASN A 2 -1.69 -17.42 0.86
CA ASN A 2 -1.31 -18.34 -0.24
C ASN A 2 -2.50 -18.99 -0.95
N MET A 3 -3.38 -18.17 -1.51
CA MET A 3 -4.57 -18.66 -2.20
C MET A 3 -4.25 -19.06 -3.65
N PRO A 4 -4.54 -20.29 -4.11
CA PRO A 4 -4.42 -20.65 -5.52
C PRO A 4 -5.37 -19.82 -6.39
N LEU A 5 -5.00 -19.58 -7.64
CA LEU A 5 -5.79 -18.76 -8.57
C LEU A 5 -7.25 -19.24 -8.74
N PRO A 6 -7.57 -20.54 -8.91
CA PRO A 6 -8.98 -20.97 -9.03
C PRO A 6 -9.83 -20.63 -7.81
N LYS A 7 -9.24 -20.72 -6.60
CA LYS A 7 -9.93 -20.37 -5.35
C LYS A 7 -10.08 -18.86 -5.20
N LEU A 8 -9.11 -18.08 -5.67
CA LEU A 8 -9.20 -16.62 -5.72
C LEU A 8 -10.32 -16.20 -6.68
N ALA A 9 -10.34 -16.74 -7.90
CA ALA A 9 -11.34 -16.45 -8.90
C ALA A 9 -12.76 -16.75 -8.39
N SER A 10 -12.97 -17.92 -7.78
CA SER A 10 -14.25 -18.27 -7.15
C SER A 10 -14.67 -17.29 -6.03
N LYS A 11 -13.73 -16.81 -5.20
CA LYS A 11 -14.02 -15.80 -4.17
C LYS A 11 -14.33 -14.42 -4.72
N LEU A 12 -13.87 -14.12 -5.93
CA LEU A 12 -14.09 -12.86 -6.62
C LEU A 12 -15.23 -12.96 -7.64
N ASP A 13 -15.91 -14.10 -7.74
CA ASP A 13 -17.06 -14.22 -8.60
C ASP A 13 -18.20 -13.30 -8.13
N GLY A 14 -18.85 -12.63 -9.08
CA GLY A 14 -19.83 -11.56 -8.81
C GLY A 14 -19.27 -10.32 -8.09
N VAL A 15 -17.96 -10.24 -7.84
CA VAL A 15 -17.36 -9.05 -7.23
C VAL A 15 -17.09 -8.00 -8.30
N HIS A 16 -17.62 -6.81 -8.08
CA HIS A 16 -17.43 -5.64 -8.94
C HIS A 16 -16.36 -4.69 -8.39
N GLY A 17 -15.93 -3.78 -9.26
CA GLY A 17 -14.97 -2.73 -8.93
C GLY A 17 -13.82 -2.66 -9.92
N SER A 18 -13.18 -1.51 -10.00
CA SER A 18 -11.95 -1.32 -10.77
C SER A 18 -10.75 -1.83 -9.97
N ALA A 19 -9.62 -2.09 -10.63
CA ALA A 19 -8.37 -2.41 -9.94
C ALA A 19 -7.23 -1.48 -10.37
N ASN A 20 -6.27 -1.28 -9.48
CA ASN A 20 -4.98 -0.67 -9.80
C ASN A 20 -3.88 -1.64 -9.38
N SER A 21 -2.89 -1.85 -10.22
CA SER A 21 -1.76 -2.72 -9.89
C SER A 21 -0.43 -1.99 -10.01
N TYR A 22 0.54 -2.38 -9.19
CA TYR A 22 1.87 -1.81 -9.26
C TYR A 22 2.96 -2.78 -8.80
N VAL A 23 4.21 -2.46 -9.15
CA VAL A 23 5.38 -3.21 -8.69
C VAL A 23 5.82 -2.76 -7.29
N VAL A 24 5.75 -3.67 -6.32
CA VAL A 24 6.24 -3.54 -4.95
C VAL A 24 7.76 -3.77 -4.93
N GLY A 25 8.52 -2.71 -5.21
CA GLY A 25 9.99 -2.78 -5.26
C GLY A 25 10.67 -3.10 -3.92
N SER A 26 9.93 -3.04 -2.82
CA SER A 26 10.40 -3.33 -1.46
C SER A 26 10.23 -4.80 -1.04
N VAL A 27 9.88 -5.69 -1.97
CA VAL A 27 9.78 -7.13 -1.74
C VAL A 27 10.95 -7.84 -2.41
N SER A 28 11.58 -8.76 -1.68
CA SER A 28 12.64 -9.64 -2.15
C SER A 28 12.21 -11.10 -2.06
N TYR A 29 12.79 -11.96 -2.89
CA TYR A 29 12.56 -13.41 -2.83
C TYR A 29 13.71 -14.09 -2.09
N HIS A 30 13.39 -14.99 -1.16
CA HIS A 30 14.35 -15.76 -0.38
C HIS A 30 14.33 -17.23 -0.82
N GLY A 31 15.26 -17.59 -1.71
CA GLY A 31 15.24 -18.88 -2.42
C GLY A 31 15.29 -20.12 -1.52
N LYS A 32 15.95 -20.05 -0.35
CA LYS A 32 16.04 -21.21 0.57
C LYS A 32 14.71 -21.55 1.23
N SER A 33 13.87 -20.55 1.50
CA SER A 33 12.57 -20.74 2.16
C SER A 33 11.39 -20.59 1.19
N ASN A 34 11.66 -20.39 -0.11
CA ASN A 34 10.66 -20.12 -1.14
C ASN A 34 9.70 -18.96 -0.81
N GLN A 35 10.15 -17.96 -0.05
CA GLN A 35 9.27 -16.93 0.51
C GLN A 35 9.60 -15.51 0.06
N PHE A 36 8.57 -14.67 0.00
CA PHE A 36 8.69 -13.23 -0.11
C PHE A 36 9.03 -12.60 1.23
N LYS A 37 9.99 -11.68 1.21
CA LYS A 37 10.40 -10.87 2.36
C LYS A 37 10.28 -9.39 2.04
N GLN A 38 9.45 -8.69 2.81
CA GLN A 38 9.31 -7.25 2.76
C GLN A 38 10.50 -6.55 3.44
N ARG A 39 10.97 -5.46 2.83
CA ARG A 39 12.10 -4.64 3.30
C ARG A 39 11.79 -3.14 3.39
N GLY A 40 10.61 -2.70 2.95
CA GLY A 40 10.20 -1.29 2.95
C GLY A 40 8.83 -1.08 3.58
N SER A 41 8.53 0.16 3.97
CA SER A 41 7.41 0.49 4.85
C SER A 41 6.01 0.26 4.29
N ALA A 42 5.79 0.36 2.99
CA ALA A 42 4.45 0.19 2.41
C ALA A 42 4.46 -0.73 1.17
N PRO A 43 3.41 -1.56 0.96
CA PRO A 43 2.19 -1.70 1.78
C PRO A 43 2.47 -2.30 3.16
N ASN A 44 1.83 -1.86 4.23
CA ASN A 44 2.06 -2.41 5.57
C ASN A 44 0.97 -3.42 5.93
N PHE A 45 1.37 -4.68 6.10
CA PHE A 45 0.49 -5.80 6.44
C PHE A 45 0.35 -6.05 7.96
N GLN A 46 1.09 -5.32 8.80
CA GLN A 46 1.09 -5.49 10.25
C GLN A 46 -0.17 -4.90 10.88
N GLY A 47 -0.62 -5.48 12.00
CA GLY A 47 -1.73 -4.94 12.79
C GLY A 47 -3.06 -5.01 12.07
N ASP A 48 -3.51 -6.24 11.80
CA ASP A 48 -4.84 -6.70 11.32
C ASP A 48 -5.42 -6.14 10.01
N VAL A 49 -4.89 -5.04 9.49
CA VAL A 49 -5.37 -4.44 8.25
C VAL A 49 -4.21 -4.04 7.34
N LEU A 50 -4.40 -4.12 6.03
CA LEU A 50 -3.42 -3.60 5.08
C LEU A 50 -3.57 -2.09 4.94
N THR A 51 -2.45 -1.36 5.01
CA THR A 51 -2.40 0.07 4.72
C THR A 51 -1.43 0.39 3.58
N LEU A 52 -1.74 1.44 2.82
CA LEU A 52 -0.91 1.96 1.76
C LEU A 52 -0.70 3.46 1.96
N CYS A 53 0.31 3.82 2.77
CA CYS A 53 0.45 5.20 3.25
C CYS A 53 1.70 5.95 2.75
N THR A 54 2.81 5.27 2.50
CA THR A 54 4.10 5.92 2.18
C THR A 54 4.64 5.59 0.79
N CYS A 55 4.00 4.68 0.05
CA CYS A 55 4.43 4.34 -1.31
C CYS A 55 3.38 4.71 -2.36
N LYS A 56 3.80 4.65 -3.64
CA LYS A 56 2.94 4.94 -4.81
C LYS A 56 2.12 6.21 -4.69
N HIS A 57 2.78 7.28 -4.24
CA HIS A 57 2.17 8.60 -4.09
C HIS A 57 1.48 9.09 -5.37
N GLN A 58 2.10 8.87 -6.53
CA GLN A 58 1.54 9.25 -7.84
C GLN A 58 0.19 8.57 -8.08
N MET A 59 0.13 7.24 -7.96
CA MET A 59 -1.12 6.47 -8.06
C MET A 59 -2.18 7.02 -7.10
N ARG A 60 -1.85 7.08 -5.80
CA ARG A 60 -2.77 7.50 -4.73
C ARG A 60 -3.27 8.94 -4.87
N SER A 61 -2.54 9.79 -5.59
CA SER A 61 -2.92 11.19 -5.84
C SER A 61 -3.82 11.42 -7.06
N ARG A 62 -4.11 10.37 -7.86
CA ARG A 62 -5.01 10.51 -9.02
C ARG A 62 -6.48 10.67 -8.63
N LYS A 63 -6.87 10.19 -7.45
CA LYS A 63 -8.22 10.26 -6.90
C LYS A 63 -8.22 11.00 -5.57
N SER A 64 -9.29 11.71 -5.25
CA SER A 64 -9.57 12.16 -3.87
C SER A 64 -9.77 10.96 -2.95
N ALA A 65 -9.80 11.18 -1.63
CA ALA A 65 -10.10 10.13 -0.67
C ALA A 65 -11.47 9.48 -0.99
N ASP A 66 -12.52 10.27 -1.17
CA ASP A 66 -13.87 9.77 -1.47
C ASP A 66 -13.93 8.93 -2.77
N GLU A 67 -13.17 9.32 -3.79
CA GLU A 67 -13.09 8.58 -5.06
C GLU A 67 -12.38 7.20 -4.91
N TRP A 68 -11.55 7.01 -3.89
CA TRP A 68 -10.89 5.73 -3.61
C TRP A 68 -11.81 4.72 -2.91
N GLU A 69 -12.83 5.19 -2.19
CA GLU A 69 -13.78 4.34 -1.46
C GLU A 69 -14.79 3.67 -2.41
N SER A 70 -14.81 4.09 -3.68
CA SER A 70 -15.75 3.64 -4.72
C SER A 70 -15.37 2.28 -5.32
N ASN A 71 -15.42 1.20 -4.53
CA ASN A 71 -15.16 -0.18 -4.97
C ASN A 71 -13.84 -0.36 -5.75
N VAL A 72 -12.74 0.14 -5.20
CA VAL A 72 -11.42 0.04 -5.84
C VAL A 72 -10.59 -1.08 -5.21
N TRP A 73 -9.93 -1.87 -6.05
CA TRP A 73 -8.98 -2.90 -5.66
C TRP A 73 -7.54 -2.46 -5.94
N ILE A 74 -6.61 -2.92 -5.12
CA ILE A 74 -5.18 -2.71 -5.31
C ILE A 74 -4.46 -4.05 -5.34
N ALA A 75 -3.62 -4.26 -6.35
CA ALA A 75 -2.74 -5.40 -6.45
C ALA A 75 -1.26 -4.99 -6.42
N GLY A 76 -0.49 -5.68 -5.58
CA GLY A 76 0.96 -5.52 -5.54
C GLY A 76 1.65 -6.72 -6.16
N PHE A 77 2.49 -6.46 -7.16
CA PHE A 77 3.32 -7.46 -7.82
C PHE A 77 4.78 -7.29 -7.47
N THR A 78 5.55 -8.37 -7.51
CA THR A 78 7.01 -8.31 -7.40
C THR A 78 7.64 -7.70 -8.64
N SER A 79 8.92 -7.29 -8.55
CA SER A 79 9.72 -7.05 -9.75
C SER A 79 9.98 -8.38 -10.47
N ARG A 80 10.04 -8.36 -11.82
CA ARG A 80 10.40 -9.55 -12.62
C ARG A 80 11.75 -10.13 -12.28
N THR A 81 12.66 -9.26 -11.84
CA THR A 81 14.04 -9.62 -11.54
C THR A 81 14.19 -10.51 -10.31
N ILE A 82 13.16 -10.66 -9.46
CA ILE A 82 13.33 -11.38 -8.19
C ILE A 82 13.20 -12.90 -8.32
N HIS A 83 12.38 -13.40 -9.24
CA HIS A 83 12.17 -14.85 -9.41
C HIS A 83 11.56 -15.18 -10.78
N LYS A 84 12.22 -16.09 -11.52
CA LYS A 84 11.76 -16.67 -12.81
C LYS A 84 11.27 -15.65 -13.86
N ASN A 85 11.76 -14.41 -13.82
CA ASN A 85 11.38 -13.35 -14.76
C ASN A 85 9.86 -13.02 -14.78
N ARG A 86 9.14 -13.29 -13.67
CA ARG A 86 7.69 -13.08 -13.53
C ARG A 86 7.36 -11.99 -12.50
N HIS A 87 6.22 -11.34 -12.70
CA HIS A 87 5.60 -10.45 -11.72
C HIS A 87 4.68 -11.26 -10.81
N TRP A 88 5.18 -11.72 -9.67
CA TRP A 88 4.39 -12.53 -8.74
C TRP A 88 3.46 -11.66 -7.92
N LEU A 89 2.23 -12.10 -7.71
CA LEU A 89 1.26 -11.44 -6.86
C LEU A 89 1.71 -11.58 -5.40
N VAL A 90 1.85 -10.45 -4.71
CA VAL A 90 2.19 -10.38 -3.28
C VAL A 90 0.91 -10.17 -2.48
N TYR A 91 0.03 -9.31 -2.98
CA TYR A 91 -1.26 -9.05 -2.35
C TYR A 91 -2.29 -8.56 -3.36
N LEU A 92 -3.55 -8.79 -3.00
CA LEU A 92 -4.73 -8.18 -3.61
C LEU A 92 -5.65 -7.72 -2.48
N ALA A 93 -6.08 -6.46 -2.51
CA ALA A 93 -6.84 -5.88 -1.42
C ALA A 93 -7.91 -4.91 -1.92
N LYS A 94 -9.13 -5.02 -1.38
CA LYS A 94 -10.17 -4.02 -1.60
C LYS A 94 -9.93 -2.82 -0.69
N VAL A 95 -9.95 -1.60 -1.24
CA VAL A 95 -9.97 -0.37 -0.45
C VAL A 95 -11.31 -0.30 0.29
N GLN A 96 -11.25 -0.14 1.61
CA GLN A 96 -12.44 0.07 2.44
C GLN A 96 -12.61 1.53 2.80
N TRP A 97 -11.50 2.20 3.12
CA TRP A 97 -11.47 3.58 3.55
C TRP A 97 -10.26 4.30 2.98
N ALA A 98 -10.40 5.59 2.73
CA ALA A 98 -9.32 6.45 2.29
C ALA A 98 -9.31 7.76 3.10
N TYR A 99 -8.12 8.25 3.41
CA TYR A 99 -7.95 9.43 4.26
C TYR A 99 -7.11 10.49 3.55
N ASP A 100 -7.43 11.76 3.79
CA ASP A 100 -6.67 12.90 3.26
C ASP A 100 -5.38 13.14 4.07
N SER A 101 -5.34 12.72 5.34
CA SER A 101 -4.18 12.93 6.21
C SER A 101 -3.88 11.80 7.18
N HIS A 102 -2.61 11.71 7.58
CA HIS A 102 -2.17 10.73 8.57
C HIS A 102 -2.85 10.96 9.93
N CYS A 103 -3.22 12.20 10.25
CA CYS A 103 -3.94 12.52 11.46
C CYS A 103 -5.34 11.87 11.49
N GLU A 104 -6.09 11.97 10.39
CA GLU A 104 -7.41 11.36 10.26
C GLU A 104 -7.31 9.83 10.33
N LEU A 105 -6.42 9.23 9.54
CA LEU A 105 -6.15 7.79 9.61
C LEU A 105 -5.71 7.36 11.03
N TRP A 106 -4.87 8.14 11.70
CA TRP A 106 -4.43 7.83 13.06
C TRP A 106 -5.61 7.81 14.03
N ILE A 107 -6.49 8.81 13.99
CA ILE A 107 -7.64 8.90 14.89
C ILE A 107 -8.61 7.72 14.66
N ASP A 108 -8.85 7.33 13.40
CA ASP A 108 -9.79 6.25 13.09
C ASP A 108 -9.29 4.85 13.47
N MET A 109 -7.98 4.64 13.49
CA MET A 109 -7.39 3.33 13.78
C MET A 109 -7.43 2.98 15.27
N ASN A 110 -7.64 1.71 15.61
CA ASN A 110 -7.53 1.23 16.99
C ASN A 110 -6.06 1.20 17.46
N ASP A 111 -5.83 1.08 18.77
CA ASP A 111 -4.49 1.15 19.36
C ASP A 111 -3.54 0.04 18.92
N LYS A 112 -4.05 -1.18 18.68
CA LYS A 112 -3.27 -2.30 18.18
C LYS A 112 -2.73 -2.00 16.79
N SER A 113 -3.59 -1.56 15.87
CA SER A 113 -3.19 -1.27 14.49
C SER A 113 -2.33 -0.01 14.42
N ARG A 114 -2.60 1.03 15.24
CA ARG A 114 -1.73 2.21 15.38
C ARG A 114 -0.31 1.81 15.77
N THR A 115 -0.17 0.99 16.81
CA THR A 115 1.14 0.57 17.33
C THR A 115 1.91 -0.24 16.30
N ALA A 116 1.25 -1.22 15.66
CA ALA A 116 1.87 -2.06 14.65
C ALA A 116 2.33 -1.30 13.39
N LYS A 117 1.68 -0.17 13.09
CA LYS A 117 1.92 0.61 11.86
C LYS A 117 2.72 1.89 12.08
N ALA A 118 3.01 2.22 13.33
CA ALA A 118 3.67 3.45 13.71
C ALA A 118 5.11 3.53 13.19
N ALA A 119 5.38 4.46 12.27
CA ALA A 119 6.72 4.76 11.77
C ALA A 119 7.69 5.23 12.87
N HIS A 120 7.17 5.73 14.00
CA HIS A 120 7.98 6.12 15.15
C HIS A 120 8.39 4.94 16.05
N LEU A 121 7.79 3.76 15.87
CA LEU A 121 8.08 2.56 16.66
C LEU A 121 8.79 1.48 15.84
N HIS A 122 8.56 1.43 14.53
CA HIS A 122 9.09 0.38 13.68
C HIS A 122 9.52 0.92 12.31
N TYR A 123 10.65 0.42 11.79
CA TYR A 123 11.23 0.88 10.53
C TYR A 123 10.40 0.60 9.27
N LEU A 124 9.50 -0.39 9.36
CA LEU A 124 8.48 -0.68 8.33
C LEU A 124 7.14 0.01 8.60
N GLY A 125 7.03 0.82 9.66
CA GLY A 125 5.80 1.56 9.91
C GLY A 125 5.51 2.55 8.79
N ASP A 126 4.24 2.67 8.40
CA ASP A 126 3.77 3.54 7.33
C ASP A 126 2.78 4.61 7.84
N MET A 127 2.45 4.61 9.14
CA MET A 127 1.62 5.63 9.76
C MET A 127 2.45 6.56 10.65
N PHE A 128 2.26 7.87 10.48
CA PHE A 128 2.90 8.88 11.34
C PHE A 128 1.97 9.31 12.46
N LYS A 129 2.48 9.25 13.70
CA LYS A 129 1.75 9.70 14.88
C LYS A 129 1.70 11.23 14.90
N PRO A 130 0.51 11.86 14.93
CA PRO A 130 0.39 13.30 15.11
C PRO A 130 0.78 13.71 16.54
N LYS A 131 1.37 14.89 16.68
CA LYS A 131 1.59 15.53 17.98
C LYS A 131 0.25 16.02 18.54
N THR A 132 0.16 16.08 19.87
CA THR A 132 -0.98 16.69 20.57
C THR A 132 -0.73 18.17 20.82
N PRO A 133 -1.75 19.04 20.69
CA PRO A 133 -3.09 18.76 20.16
C PRO A 133 -3.07 18.37 18.68
N TYR A 134 -4.00 17.49 18.27
CA TYR A 134 -4.02 16.96 16.90
C TYR A 134 -4.15 18.09 15.85
N PRO A 135 -3.34 18.05 14.78
CA PRO A 135 -3.31 19.11 13.79
C PRO A 135 -4.62 19.18 13.00
N LYS A 136 -5.12 20.40 12.78
CA LYS A 136 -6.34 20.70 12.03
C LYS A 136 -6.04 21.50 10.75
N GLY A 137 -6.98 21.53 9.81
CA GLY A 137 -6.88 22.29 8.57
C GLY A 137 -5.58 21.99 7.82
N LYS A 138 -4.90 23.02 7.29
CA LYS A 138 -3.63 22.83 6.54
C LYS A 138 -2.52 22.17 7.37
N ALA A 139 -2.53 22.31 8.69
CA ALA A 139 -1.50 21.78 9.57
C ALA A 139 -1.46 20.24 9.59
N ARG A 140 -2.56 19.57 9.24
CA ARG A 140 -2.60 18.09 9.16
C ARG A 140 -1.68 17.52 8.10
N HIS A 141 -1.19 18.35 7.18
CA HIS A 141 -0.23 17.96 6.14
C HIS A 141 1.17 18.50 6.38
N SER A 142 1.44 19.09 7.55
CA SER A 142 2.76 19.63 7.88
C SER A 142 3.56 18.60 8.66
N ALA A 143 4.66 18.10 8.11
CA ALA A 143 5.47 17.06 8.74
C ALA A 143 5.96 17.42 10.16
N GLY A 144 6.19 18.72 10.44
CA GLY A 144 6.57 19.19 11.79
C GLY A 144 5.51 18.96 12.89
N ARG A 145 4.26 18.67 12.49
CA ARG A 145 3.15 18.29 13.39
C ARG A 145 3.11 16.80 13.73
N TYR A 146 4.07 16.01 13.26
CA TYR A 146 4.18 14.58 13.52
C TYR A 146 5.49 14.27 14.25
N TYR A 147 5.54 13.13 14.93
CA TYR A 147 6.77 12.64 15.54
C TYR A 147 7.75 12.18 14.46
N THR A 148 9.01 12.58 14.58
CA THR A 148 10.08 12.13 13.69
C THR A 148 10.33 10.64 13.89
N PRO A 149 10.30 9.80 12.84
CA PRO A 149 10.57 8.38 13.00
C PRO A 149 12.06 8.12 13.30
N PRO A 150 12.41 7.33 14.33
CA PRO A 150 13.80 7.06 14.70
C PRO A 150 14.50 6.18 13.66
N CYS A 151 13.77 5.23 13.08
CA CYS A 151 14.18 4.40 11.96
C CYS A 151 12.97 4.29 11.02
N HIS A 152 13.12 4.64 9.74
CA HIS A 152 12.06 4.52 8.72
C HIS A 152 12.71 4.16 7.39
N SER A 153 12.05 3.37 6.55
CA SER A 153 12.62 2.96 5.26
C SER A 153 12.93 4.14 4.34
N HIS A 154 12.21 5.26 4.47
CA HIS A 154 12.51 6.52 3.76
C HIS A 154 13.36 7.51 4.58
N ARG A 155 13.95 7.04 5.68
CA ARG A 155 15.01 7.71 6.45
C ARG A 155 16.30 6.92 6.29
N SER A 156 16.69 6.63 5.05
CA SER A 156 18.03 6.11 4.72
C SER A 156 19.00 7.27 4.45
N SER A 157 20.20 7.17 5.01
CA SER A 157 21.30 8.13 4.89
C SER A 157 21.62 8.33 3.41
N PRO A 158 21.28 9.49 2.80
CA PRO A 158 21.79 10.79 3.21
C PRO A 158 20.74 11.87 3.52
N ASN A 159 19.43 11.57 3.45
CA ASN A 159 18.39 12.57 3.69
C ASN A 159 17.49 12.21 4.88
N VAL A 160 17.87 12.67 6.07
CA VAL A 160 17.13 12.48 7.32
C VAL A 160 15.70 13.03 7.29
N ASN A 161 15.37 13.89 6.32
CA ASN A 161 14.06 14.51 6.15
C ASN A 161 13.24 13.90 5.00
N ALA A 162 13.71 12.85 4.32
CA ALA A 162 12.99 12.27 3.18
C ALA A 162 11.61 11.72 3.56
N TRP A 163 11.42 11.24 4.80
CA TRP A 163 10.11 10.85 5.34
C TRP A 163 9.07 11.97 5.32
N ARG A 164 9.49 13.25 5.35
CA ARG A 164 8.54 14.38 5.31
C ARG A 164 7.73 14.37 4.02
N LYS A 165 8.31 13.85 2.93
CA LYS A 165 7.62 13.70 1.65
C LYS A 165 6.42 12.76 1.75
N ASP A 166 6.46 11.75 2.62
CA ASP A 166 5.34 10.83 2.81
C ASP A 166 4.08 11.54 3.35
N ILE A 167 4.27 12.63 4.11
CA ILE A 167 3.19 13.45 4.67
C ILE A 167 2.83 14.62 3.74
N GLN A 168 3.85 15.23 3.15
CA GLN A 168 3.72 16.50 2.44
C GLN A 168 3.45 16.34 0.95
N TYR A 169 3.51 15.12 0.42
CA TYR A 169 3.41 14.86 -1.01
C TYR A 169 2.26 15.62 -1.67
N ARG A 170 2.58 16.27 -2.79
CA ARG A 170 1.63 16.80 -3.75
C ARG A 170 2.08 16.37 -5.14
N HIS A 171 1.12 15.92 -5.93
CA HIS A 171 1.35 15.63 -7.33
C HIS A 171 1.72 16.93 -8.06
N ALA A 172 2.78 16.91 -8.87
CA ALA A 172 3.31 18.12 -9.50
C ALA A 172 2.28 18.83 -10.40
N VAL A 173 1.47 18.06 -11.14
CA VAL A 173 0.47 18.60 -12.09
C VAL A 173 -0.83 18.96 -11.40
N SER A 174 -1.55 17.98 -10.83
CA SER A 174 -2.86 18.20 -10.23
C SER A 174 -2.84 18.89 -8.86
N SER A 175 -1.67 19.08 -8.24
CA SER A 175 -1.50 19.54 -6.85
C SER A 175 -2.23 18.69 -5.79
N ARG A 176 -2.82 17.56 -6.19
CA ARG A 176 -3.55 16.63 -5.31
C ARG A 176 -2.58 15.93 -4.37
N ARG A 177 -3.09 15.62 -3.17
CA ARG A 177 -2.36 14.83 -2.18
C ARG A 177 -2.60 13.35 -2.42
N ALA A 178 -1.66 12.54 -1.96
CA ALA A 178 -1.83 11.08 -2.01
C ALA A 178 -2.76 10.64 -0.89
N ALA A 179 -3.92 10.10 -1.24
CA ALA A 179 -4.84 9.53 -0.25
C ALA A 179 -4.19 8.34 0.48
N LEU A 180 -4.44 8.19 1.77
CA LEU A 180 -3.95 7.09 2.59
C LEU A 180 -4.99 5.98 2.57
N LEU A 181 -4.64 4.80 2.07
CA LEU A 181 -5.62 3.75 1.85
C LEU A 181 -5.58 2.73 2.98
N ARG A 182 -6.75 2.36 3.49
CA ARG A 182 -6.95 1.23 4.39
C ARG A 182 -7.81 0.19 3.68
N ALA A 183 -7.30 -1.03 3.60
CA ALA A 183 -8.01 -2.13 2.97
C ALA A 183 -9.10 -2.73 3.87
N ASP A 184 -10.03 -3.45 3.27
CA ASP A 184 -10.98 -4.32 3.97
C ASP A 184 -10.26 -5.61 4.39
N PRO A 185 -10.12 -5.90 5.70
CA PRO A 185 -9.47 -7.13 6.17
C PRO A 185 -10.14 -8.41 5.65
N LYS A 186 -11.46 -8.39 5.39
CA LYS A 186 -12.21 -9.55 4.89
C LYS A 186 -12.02 -9.76 3.38
N ARG A 187 -11.53 -8.74 2.67
CA ARG A 187 -11.28 -8.74 1.22
C ARG A 187 -9.83 -8.37 0.91
N THR A 188 -8.93 -8.88 1.74
CA THR A 188 -7.48 -8.77 1.56
C THR A 188 -6.87 -10.16 1.49
N PHE A 189 -6.08 -10.40 0.44
CA PHE A 189 -5.42 -11.65 0.14
C PHE A 189 -3.92 -11.40 0.08
N LEU A 190 -3.15 -12.26 0.74
CA LEU A 190 -1.69 -12.16 0.84
C LEU A 190 -1.05 -13.48 0.41
N TRP A 191 0.01 -13.34 -0.37
CA TRP A 191 0.89 -14.42 -0.79
C TRP A 191 2.26 -14.21 -0.17
N SER A 192 2.72 -15.20 0.58
CA SER A 192 4.09 -15.30 1.06
C SER A 192 4.98 -16.07 0.09
N GLU A 193 4.42 -16.70 -0.95
CA GLU A 193 5.12 -17.60 -1.88
C GLU A 193 4.75 -17.30 -3.34
N PRO A 194 5.64 -17.59 -4.32
CA PRO A 194 5.38 -17.36 -5.73
C PRO A 194 4.39 -18.39 -6.30
N LEU A 195 3.10 -18.14 -6.12
CA LEU A 195 2.02 -19.02 -6.56
C LEU A 195 1.25 -18.49 -7.77
N VAL A 196 1.00 -17.19 -7.82
CA VAL A 196 0.21 -16.52 -8.86
C VAL A 196 1.06 -15.39 -9.45
N TYR A 197 1.07 -15.24 -10.76
CA TYR A 197 1.82 -14.19 -11.44
C TYR A 197 1.01 -13.53 -12.55
N LEU A 198 1.45 -12.34 -12.94
CA LEU A 198 0.90 -11.61 -14.08
C LEU A 198 1.52 -12.12 -15.39
N THR A 199 0.69 -12.51 -16.33
CA THR A 199 1.11 -13.05 -17.64
C THR A 199 1.61 -11.95 -18.58
N GLN A 200 0.97 -10.78 -18.51
CA GLN A 200 1.30 -9.63 -19.33
C GLN A 200 2.43 -8.76 -18.76
N LYS A 201 3.01 -7.91 -19.61
CA LYS A 201 3.99 -6.91 -19.18
C LYS A 201 3.33 -5.90 -18.24
N HIS A 202 4.02 -5.56 -17.15
CA HIS A 202 3.59 -4.52 -16.21
C HIS A 202 4.53 -3.32 -16.29
N CYS A 203 3.99 -2.10 -16.28
CA CYS A 203 4.81 -0.89 -16.22
C CYS A 203 5.43 -0.70 -14.82
N ARG A 204 6.46 0.14 -14.69
CA ARG A 204 7.10 0.34 -13.37
C ARG A 204 6.23 1.15 -12.40
N ASP A 205 5.43 2.08 -12.92
CA ASP A 205 4.60 2.94 -12.09
C ASP A 205 3.37 2.18 -11.59
N TYR A 206 2.28 2.18 -12.36
CA TYR A 206 1.10 1.36 -12.07
C TYR A 206 0.21 1.22 -13.31
N ALA A 207 -0.62 0.18 -13.34
CA ALA A 207 -1.65 -0.04 -14.35
C ALA A 207 -3.04 0.07 -13.74
N ALA A 208 -3.98 0.66 -14.48
CA ALA A 208 -5.38 0.68 -14.12
C ALA A 208 -6.11 -0.40 -14.92
N TRP A 209 -7.04 -1.08 -14.25
CA TRP A 209 -7.85 -2.14 -14.81
C TRP A 209 -9.31 -1.70 -14.70
N PRO A 210 -10.07 -1.73 -15.81
CA PRO A 210 -11.47 -1.32 -15.79
C PRO A 210 -12.27 -2.09 -14.75
N THR A 211 -12.01 -3.39 -14.63
CA THR A 211 -12.61 -4.26 -13.63
C THR A 211 -11.58 -5.13 -12.91
N ILE A 212 -11.96 -5.65 -11.74
CA ILE A 212 -11.20 -6.68 -11.02
C ILE A 212 -11.12 -7.98 -11.82
N ARG A 213 -12.12 -8.29 -12.64
CA ARG A 213 -12.13 -9.45 -13.53
C ARG A 213 -11.02 -9.35 -14.57
N ASP A 214 -10.86 -8.19 -15.21
CA ASP A 214 -9.78 -7.97 -16.18
C ASP A 214 -8.40 -8.22 -15.56
N LEU A 215 -8.20 -7.83 -14.30
CA LEU A 215 -6.97 -8.12 -13.58
C LEU A 215 -6.81 -9.63 -13.33
N VAL A 216 -7.86 -10.31 -12.89
CA VAL A 216 -7.82 -11.76 -12.59
C VAL A 216 -7.58 -12.59 -13.84
N ASP A 217 -8.19 -12.21 -14.97
CA ASP A 217 -8.02 -12.88 -16.27
C ASP A 217 -6.59 -12.74 -16.81
N ALA A 218 -5.82 -11.77 -16.32
CA ALA A 218 -4.41 -11.59 -16.65
C ALA A 218 -3.45 -12.36 -15.71
N LEU A 219 -3.96 -13.21 -14.81
CA LEU A 219 -3.16 -14.01 -13.87
C LEU A 219 -3.05 -15.48 -14.30
N GLU A 220 -1.94 -16.10 -13.93
CA GLU A 220 -1.66 -17.55 -13.96
C GLU A 220 -1.07 -17.98 -12.62
#